data_AF-A0A7R9L3I3-F1
#
_entry.id   AF-A0A7R9L3I3-F1
#
_cell.length_a   1.000
_cell.length_b   1.000
_cell.length_c   1.000
_cell.angle_alpha   90.00
_cell.angle_beta   90.00
_cell.angle_gamma   90.00
#
_symmetry.space_group_name_H-M   'P 1'
#
loop_
_entity.id
_entity.type
_entity.pdbx_description
1 polymer ?
#
loop_
_entity_poly.entity_id
_entity_poly.type
_entity_poly.pdbx_seq_one_letter_code
_entity_poly.pdbx_strand_id
1 'polypeptide(L)' 'MSKQKSSSRALKTAKGMRDYEPHQLAVRERVFAAINDCFRRHGALQIDTPVCELKETLTGKYGEDSKLIYDLADQ' A
#
# COMPACT_ATOMS: atom_id res chain seq x y z
N MET A 1 43.68 -17.27 7.02
CA MET A 1 42.65 -17.28 5.96
C MET A 1 41.28 -17.28 6.64
N SER A 2 40.63 -16.12 6.72
CA SER A 2 39.31 -15.99 7.34
C SER A 2 38.23 -16.47 6.36
N LYS A 3 37.46 -17.49 6.75
CA LYS A 3 36.30 -17.96 5.99
C LYS A 3 35.21 -16.89 6.06
N GLN A 4 34.86 -16.27 4.93
CA GLN A 4 33.66 -15.44 4.80
C GLN A 4 32.42 -16.33 5.02
N LYS A 5 31.65 -16.04 6.07
CA LYS A 5 30.32 -16.63 6.28
C LYS A 5 29.39 -16.08 5.20
N SER A 6 29.00 -16.94 4.26
CA SER A 6 27.87 -16.71 3.37
C SER A 6 26.60 -16.59 4.20
N SER A 7 26.16 -15.36 4.48
CA SER A 7 24.87 -15.08 5.11
C SER A 7 23.76 -15.39 4.10
N SER A 8 23.04 -16.50 4.31
CA SER A 8 21.83 -16.80 3.53
C SER A 8 20.82 -15.68 3.76
N ARG A 9 20.45 -14.97 2.69
CA ARG A 9 19.47 -13.88 2.75
C ARG A 9 18.08 -14.47 3.00
N ALA A 10 17.52 -14.20 4.18
CA ALA A 10 16.14 -14.58 4.48
C ALA A 10 15.16 -13.86 3.55
N LEU A 11 14.24 -14.61 2.95
CA LEU A 11 13.12 -14.05 2.20
C LEU A 11 12.19 -13.31 3.17
N LYS A 12 11.91 -12.05 2.89
CA LYS A 12 11.06 -11.19 3.71
C LYS A 12 10.36 -10.15 2.85
N THR A 13 9.16 -9.76 3.26
CA THR A 13 8.45 -8.60 2.72
C THR A 13 9.15 -7.30 3.13
N ALA A 14 8.81 -6.20 2.45
CA ALA A 14 9.25 -4.87 2.87
C ALA A 14 8.75 -4.55 4.29
N LYS A 15 9.52 -3.78 5.06
CA LYS A 15 9.16 -3.42 6.43
C LYS A 15 7.79 -2.71 6.43
N GLY A 16 6.88 -3.16 7.29
CA GLY A 16 5.52 -2.62 7.38
C GLY A 16 4.52 -3.21 6.38
N MET A 17 4.97 -4.11 5.49
CA MET A 17 4.12 -4.80 4.51
C MET A 17 3.97 -6.28 4.88
N ARG A 18 2.80 -6.84 4.56
CA ARG A 18 2.48 -8.26 4.80
C ARG A 18 1.65 -8.83 3.65
N ASP A 19 1.74 -10.14 3.48
CA ASP A 19 0.85 -10.89 2.60
C ASP A 19 -0.53 -11.06 3.25
N TYR A 20 -1.54 -11.25 2.41
CA TYR A 20 -2.90 -11.59 2.83
C TYR A 20 -3.22 -13.02 2.39
N GLU A 21 -3.34 -13.92 3.35
CA GLU A 21 -3.66 -15.33 3.11
C GLU A 21 -5.15 -15.51 2.72
N PRO A 22 -5.54 -16.65 2.11
CA PRO A 22 -6.90 -16.86 1.59
C PRO A 22 -8.02 -16.57 2.61
N HIS A 23 -7.84 -16.95 3.88
CA HIS A 23 -8.84 -16.66 4.92
C HIS A 23 -8.98 -15.16 5.22
N GLN A 24 -7.87 -14.41 5.14
CA GLN A 24 -7.86 -12.96 5.37
C GLN A 24 -8.49 -12.23 4.20
N LEU A 25 -8.22 -12.69 2.98
CA LEU A 25 -8.89 -12.20 1.77
C LEU A 25 -10.39 -12.43 1.83
N ALA A 26 -10.85 -13.63 2.22
CA ALA A 26 -12.28 -13.92 2.34
C ALA A 26 -13.01 -12.97 3.31
N VAL A 27 -12.40 -12.66 4.46
CA VAL A 27 -12.93 -11.69 5.42
C VAL A 27 -12.91 -10.28 4.83
N ARG A 28 -11.80 -9.87 4.20
CA ARG A 28 -11.62 -8.56 3.57
C ARG A 28 -12.67 -8.31 2.49
N GLU A 29 -12.92 -9.29 1.62
CA GLU A 29 -13.94 -9.20 0.56
C GLU A 29 -15.35 -9.02 1.14
N ARG A 30 -15.69 -9.76 2.21
CA ARG A 30 -16.99 -9.60 2.88
C ARG A 30 -17.19 -8.19 3.45
N VAL A 31 -16.14 -7.60 4.01
CA VAL A 31 -16.19 -6.23 4.54
C VAL A 31 -16.35 -5.21 3.41
N PHE A 32 -15.56 -5.31 2.34
CA PHE A 32 -15.67 -4.41 1.20
C PHE A 32 -17.03 -4.51 0.50
N ALA A 33 -17.61 -5.70 0.38
CA ALA A 33 -18.94 -5.88 -0.18
C ALA A 33 -19.98 -5.03 0.56
N ALA A 34 -20.00 -5.10 1.89
CA ALA A 34 -20.95 -4.34 2.72
C ALA A 34 -20.75 -2.81 2.59
N ILE A 35 -19.50 -2.35 2.53
CA ILE A 35 -19.17 -0.92 2.35
C ILE A 35 -19.61 -0.44 0.95
N ASN A 36 -19.25 -1.20 -0.09
CA ASN A 36 -19.57 -0.87 -1.47
C ASN A 36 -21.09 -0.89 -1.72
N ASP A 37 -21.83 -1.81 -1.09
CA ASP A 37 -23.29 -1.82 -1.13
C ASP A 37 -23.89 -0.55 -0.53
N CYS A 38 -23.29 -0.01 0.53
CA CYS A 38 -23.71 1.28 1.09
C CYS A 38 -23.52 2.40 0.05
N PHE A 39 -22.32 2.54 -0.51
CA PHE A 39 -22.03 3.58 -1.50
C PHE A 39 -22.94 3.50 -2.73
N ARG A 40 -23.16 2.30 -3.27
CA ARG A 40 -24.06 2.08 -4.42
C ARG A 40 -25.50 2.46 -4.13
N ARG A 41 -26.02 2.13 -2.94
CA ARG A 41 -27.39 2.52 -2.53
C ARG A 41 -27.58 4.04 -2.49
N HIS A 42 -26.51 4.80 -2.33
CA HIS A 42 -26.53 6.27 -2.34
C HIS A 42 -26.12 6.88 -3.70
N GLY A 43 -25.99 6.07 -4.76
CA GLY A 43 -25.71 6.55 -6.11
C GLY A 43 -24.25 6.98 -6.35
N ALA A 44 -23.33 6.61 -5.46
CA ALA A 44 -21.91 6.91 -5.65
C ALA A 44 -21.32 6.07 -6.80
N LEU A 45 -20.42 6.71 -7.55
CA LEU A 45 -19.63 6.06 -8.61
C LEU A 45 -18.21 5.83 -8.12
N GLN A 46 -17.64 4.69 -8.49
CA GLN A 46 -16.25 4.37 -8.21
C GLN A 46 -15.34 4.96 -9.30
N ILE A 47 -14.23 5.56 -8.89
CA ILE A 47 -13.10 5.90 -9.74
C ILE A 47 -11.85 5.24 -9.18
N ASP A 48 -10.84 5.06 -10.02
CA ASP A 48 -9.53 4.54 -9.63
C ASP A 48 -8.45 5.48 -10.13
N THR A 49 -7.39 5.65 -9.35
CA THR A 49 -6.30 6.58 -9.63
C THR A 49 -4.96 5.84 -9.59
N PRO A 50 -3.93 6.31 -10.30
CA PRO A 50 -2.60 5.72 -10.22
C PRO A 50 -2.09 5.62 -8.76
N VAL A 51 -1.28 4.60 -8.47
CA VAL A 51 -0.72 4.39 -7.12
C VAL A 51 0.26 5.48 -6.70
N CYS A 52 0.87 6.16 -7.68
CA CYS A 52 1.77 7.29 -7.49
C CYS A 52 1.32 8.48 -8.33
N GLU A 53 1.45 9.67 -7.77
CA GLU A 53 1.16 10.96 -8.42
C GLU A 53 2.44 11.79 -8.55
N LEU A 54 2.39 12.87 -9.33
CA LEU A 54 3.49 13.84 -9.38
C LEU A 54 3.76 14.39 -7.98
N LYS A 55 5.04 14.51 -7.60
CA LYS A 55 5.44 15.00 -6.26
C LYS A 55 4.79 16.33 -5.91
N GLU A 56 4.79 17.28 -6.86
CA GLU A 56 4.15 18.59 -6.70
C GLU A 56 2.64 18.52 -6.43
N THR A 57 1.96 17.46 -6.90
CA THR A 57 0.52 17.27 -6.66
C THR A 57 0.23 16.88 -5.21
N LEU A 58 1.18 16.26 -4.51
CA LEU A 58 1.01 15.78 -3.13
C LEU A 58 1.68 16.70 -2.09
N THR A 59 2.78 17.39 -2.45
CA THR A 59 3.51 18.26 -1.52
C THR A 59 2.70 19.50 -1.12
N GLY A 60 2.81 19.89 0.15
CA GLY A 60 2.15 21.09 0.69
C GLY A 60 0.69 20.88 1.13
N LYS A 61 0.07 19.72 0.84
CA LYS A 61 -1.30 19.40 1.25
C LYS A 61 -1.43 18.82 2.66
N TYR A 62 -0.36 18.20 3.17
CA TYR A 62 -0.40 17.40 4.40
C TYR A 62 0.40 17.98 5.56
N GLY A 63 0.87 19.23 5.47
CA GLY A 63 1.64 19.89 6.53
C GLY A 63 2.85 19.06 6.96
N GLU A 64 3.01 18.84 8.26
CA GLU A 64 4.11 18.04 8.84
C GLU A 64 4.13 16.57 8.39
N ASP A 65 2.98 16.01 8.01
CA ASP A 65 2.88 14.61 7.59
C ASP A 65 3.38 14.39 6.16
N SER A 66 3.71 15.45 5.43
CA SER A 66 4.35 15.35 4.11
C SER A 66 5.68 14.57 4.15
N LYS A 67 6.35 14.52 5.31
CA LYS A 67 7.58 13.73 5.52
C LYS A 67 7.37 12.21 5.48
N LEU A 68 6.11 11.76 5.48
CA LEU A 68 5.73 10.33 5.47
C LEU A 68 5.42 9.82 4.05
N ILE A 69 5.54 10.67 3.02
CA ILE A 69 5.32 10.31 1.62
C ILE A 69 6.52 9.49 1.10
N TYR A 70 6.24 8.40 0.39
CA TYR A 70 7.27 7.62 -0.33
C TYR A 70 7.56 8.27 -1.69
N ASP A 71 8.79 8.75 -1.88
CA ASP A 71 9.27 9.24 -3.17
C ASP A 71 9.73 8.06 -4.06
N LEU A 72 9.43 8.14 -5.36
CA LEU A 72 10.06 7.27 -6.36
C LEU A 72 11.46 7.82 -6.71
N ALA A 73 12.39 6.91 -7.01
CA ALA A 73 13.72 7.30 -7.46
C ALA A 73 13.66 7.97 -8.85
N ASP A 74 14.47 9.00 -9.05
CA ASP A 74 14.73 9.55 -10.38
C ASP A 74 15.45 8.48 -11.23
N GLN A 75 15.07 8.35 -12.49
CA GLN A 75 15.46 7.23 -13.36
C GLN A 75 16.69 7.54 -14.22
#